data_AF-A0A497DRE5-F1
#
_entry.id   AF-A0A497DRE5-F1
#
_cell.length_a   1.000
_cell.length_b   1.000
_cell.length_c   1.000
_cell.angle_alpha   90.00
_cell.angle_beta   90.00
_cell.angle_gamma   90.00
#
_symmetry.space_group_name_H-M   'P 1'
#
loop_
_entity.id
_entity.type
_entity.pdbx_description
1 polymer ?
#
loop_
_entity_poly.entity_id
_entity_poly.type
_entity_poly.pdbx_seq_one_letter_code
_entity_poly.pdbx_strand_id
1 'polypeptide(L)'
;PFSKDGIGGADLFDVAFAPEKNTKYSAWKKMPMGIDGFEADFINLQKYFNVQNSVAYLKTDVWIEVGNKVTFEIGSDDGVKIWVNKEIVHQNNQERGHEQGQDTAEVELNSGWNTVLMKINQGTGGWGASLAISDQEQELITGLEYR
;
A
#
# COMPACT_ATOMS: atom_id res chain seq x y z
N PRO A 1 -2.19 12.64 5.37
CA PRO A 1 -2.74 11.60 6.27
C PRO A 1 -4.18 11.93 6.72
N PHE A 2 -4.87 10.94 7.27
CA PHE A 2 -6.23 11.02 7.80
C PHE A 2 -6.21 10.58 9.27
N SER A 3 -6.99 11.23 10.13
CA SER A 3 -7.12 10.90 11.54
C SER A 3 -8.52 11.23 12.03
N LYS A 4 -8.85 10.82 13.26
CA LYS A 4 -10.08 11.21 13.95
C LYS A 4 -9.78 11.39 15.43
N ASP A 5 -10.23 12.51 16.00
CA ASP A 5 -9.95 12.86 17.39
C ASP A 5 -10.35 11.73 18.36
N GLY A 6 -9.42 11.35 19.23
CA GLY A 6 -9.62 10.31 20.25
C GLY A 6 -9.62 8.88 19.73
N ILE A 7 -9.29 8.63 18.45
CA ILE A 7 -9.22 7.29 17.87
C ILE A 7 -7.75 6.90 17.61
N GLY A 8 -7.35 5.75 18.12
CA GLY A 8 -6.00 5.20 17.94
C GLY A 8 -5.76 4.67 16.52
N GLY A 9 -4.48 4.53 16.15
CA GLY A 9 -4.07 4.04 14.83
C GLY A 9 -4.73 2.71 14.41
N ALA A 10 -4.71 1.71 15.30
CA ALA A 10 -5.33 0.40 15.06
C ALA A 10 -6.86 0.50 14.83
N ASP A 11 -7.56 1.39 15.52
CA ASP A 11 -9.01 1.58 15.38
C ASP A 11 -9.38 2.31 14.09
N LEU A 12 -8.47 3.09 13.50
CA LEU A 12 -8.68 3.74 12.21
C LEU A 12 -8.67 2.75 11.03
N PHE A 13 -8.25 1.50 11.24
CA PHE A 13 -8.14 0.46 10.21
C PHE A 13 -9.45 0.18 9.48
N ASP A 14 -10.57 0.17 10.21
CA ASP A 14 -11.92 -0.06 9.66
C ASP A 14 -12.71 1.24 9.44
N VAL A 15 -12.13 2.39 9.80
CA VAL A 15 -12.70 3.69 9.45
C VAL A 15 -12.40 4.00 7.98
N ALA A 16 -13.43 3.97 7.14
CA ALA A 16 -13.29 4.26 5.73
C ALA A 16 -13.19 5.78 5.47
N PHE A 17 -12.08 6.22 4.87
CA PHE A 17 -11.85 7.61 4.46
C PHE A 17 -12.14 7.83 2.96
N ALA A 18 -11.99 9.08 2.51
CA ALA A 18 -12.31 9.47 1.14
C ALA A 18 -11.61 8.65 0.03
N PRO A 19 -10.32 8.26 0.15
CA PRO A 19 -9.66 7.47 -0.90
C PRO A 19 -10.28 6.09 -1.14
N GLU A 20 -10.91 5.49 -0.13
CA GLU A 20 -11.60 4.19 -0.26
C GLU A 20 -12.97 4.33 -0.97
N LYS A 21 -13.62 5.49 -0.79
CA LYS A 21 -15.02 5.70 -1.20
C LYS A 21 -15.16 6.40 -2.54
N ASN A 22 -14.17 7.21 -2.91
CA ASN A 22 -14.26 8.11 -4.06
C ASN A 22 -13.20 7.76 -5.12
N THR A 23 -13.64 7.14 -6.21
CA THR A 23 -12.79 6.81 -7.36
C THR A 23 -12.20 8.04 -8.06
N LYS A 24 -12.75 9.24 -7.79
CA LYS A 24 -12.26 10.54 -8.28
C LYS A 24 -11.59 11.37 -7.18
N TYR A 25 -11.14 10.75 -6.09
CA TYR A 25 -10.34 11.44 -5.09
C TYR A 25 -9.13 12.08 -5.78
N SER A 26 -9.00 13.40 -5.68
CA SER A 26 -8.08 14.20 -6.50
C SER A 26 -6.90 14.77 -5.74
N ALA A 27 -6.90 14.71 -4.41
CA ALA A 27 -5.83 15.26 -3.56
C ALA A 27 -4.64 14.28 -3.41
N TRP A 28 -4.31 13.57 -4.49
CA TRP A 28 -3.10 12.75 -4.57
C TRP A 28 -1.86 13.62 -4.79
N LYS A 29 -0.76 13.25 -4.15
CA LYS A 29 0.56 13.84 -4.38
C LYS A 29 1.47 12.73 -4.89
N LYS A 30 2.25 13.01 -5.95
CA LYS A 30 3.27 12.06 -6.42
C LYS A 30 4.31 11.87 -5.31
N MET A 31 4.62 10.62 -4.99
CA MET A 31 5.77 10.30 -4.14
C MET A 31 7.06 10.55 -4.93
N PRO A 32 8.09 11.17 -4.32
CA PRO A 32 9.35 11.45 -5.00
C PRO A 32 10.24 10.19 -5.07
N MET A 33 9.71 9.13 -5.69
CA MET A 33 10.46 7.90 -5.94
C MET A 33 11.71 8.22 -6.77
N GLY A 34 12.89 7.72 -6.37
CA GLY A 34 14.14 7.90 -7.12
C GLY A 34 14.83 9.26 -6.96
N ILE A 35 14.45 10.07 -5.97
CA ILE A 35 15.22 11.26 -5.53
C ILE A 35 15.81 10.92 -4.15
N ASP A 36 17.10 11.24 -3.93
CA ASP A 36 17.91 11.01 -2.69
C ASP A 36 17.16 10.39 -1.49
N GLY A 37 17.50 9.13 -1.18
CA GLY A 37 17.02 8.42 0.01
C GLY A 37 15.61 7.84 -0.10
N PHE A 38 15.17 7.50 -1.32
CA PHE A 38 13.98 6.69 -1.56
C PHE A 38 14.41 5.30 -2.01
N GLU A 39 14.22 4.31 -1.14
CA GLU A 39 14.59 2.92 -1.41
C GLU A 39 13.37 2.20 -2.00
N ALA A 40 13.58 1.35 -3.01
CA ALA A 40 12.48 0.67 -3.72
C ALA A 40 11.71 -0.29 -2.82
N ASP A 41 12.35 -0.74 -1.74
CA ASP A 41 11.90 -1.65 -0.71
C ASP A 41 11.24 -0.95 0.50
N PHE A 42 11.24 0.40 0.57
CA PHE A 42 10.58 1.11 1.67
C PHE A 42 10.13 2.54 1.36
N ILE A 43 8.81 2.76 1.45
CA ILE A 43 8.17 4.07 1.45
C ILE A 43 8.09 4.59 2.89
N ASN A 44 9.03 5.45 3.29
CA ASN A 44 9.06 6.07 4.61
C ASN A 44 8.00 7.18 4.75
N LEU A 45 6.79 6.84 5.19
CA LEU A 45 5.68 7.77 5.41
C LEU A 45 5.93 8.71 6.60
N GLN A 46 6.70 8.26 7.60
CA GLN A 46 7.06 9.06 8.78
C GLN A 46 7.78 10.35 8.37
N LYS A 47 8.70 10.25 7.38
CA LYS A 47 9.44 11.41 6.83
C LYS A 47 8.52 12.49 6.22
N TYR A 48 7.33 12.12 5.73
CA TYR A 48 6.41 13.04 5.05
C TYR A 48 5.32 13.61 5.95
N PHE A 49 4.80 12.79 6.87
CA PHE A 49 3.65 13.17 7.67
C PHE A 49 3.99 13.48 9.12
N ASN A 50 5.00 12.80 9.71
CA ASN A 50 5.46 12.97 11.08
C ASN A 50 4.31 13.13 12.12
N VAL A 51 3.31 12.24 12.05
CA VAL A 51 2.13 12.20 12.93
C VAL A 51 1.87 10.78 13.39
N GLN A 52 1.12 10.65 14.48
CA GLN A 52 0.68 9.40 15.08
C GLN A 52 -0.83 9.22 14.94
N ASN A 53 -1.35 8.03 15.25
CA ASN A 53 -2.78 7.72 15.24
C ASN A 53 -3.46 8.21 13.97
N SER A 54 -2.90 7.77 12.84
CA SER A 54 -3.21 8.30 11.52
C SER A 54 -3.21 7.19 10.47
N VAL A 55 -3.76 7.50 9.31
CA VAL A 55 -3.78 6.64 8.14
C VAL A 55 -3.24 7.41 6.94
N ALA A 56 -2.50 6.72 6.07
CA ALA A 56 -2.06 7.21 4.78
C ALA A 56 -2.50 6.22 3.71
N TYR A 57 -2.69 6.76 2.50
CA TYR A 57 -3.04 5.96 1.33
C TYR A 57 -1.96 6.11 0.28
N LEU A 58 -1.60 4.99 -0.32
CA LEU A 58 -0.70 4.90 -1.47
C LEU A 58 -1.48 4.28 -2.63
N LYS A 59 -1.29 4.80 -3.84
CA LYS A 59 -1.99 4.34 -5.03
C LYS A 59 -1.02 4.32 -6.21
N THR A 60 -1.10 3.25 -7.00
CA THR A 60 -0.52 3.20 -8.35
C THR A 60 -1.42 2.38 -9.26
N ASP A 61 -1.34 2.61 -10.56
CA ASP A 61 -1.88 1.66 -11.53
C ASP A 61 -0.74 0.77 -12.06
N VAL A 62 -0.97 -0.54 -12.11
CA VAL A 62 -0.05 -1.55 -12.62
C VAL A 62 -0.62 -2.14 -13.90
N TRP A 63 0.16 -2.14 -14.97
CA TRP A 63 -0.20 -2.77 -16.24
C TRP A 63 0.46 -4.13 -16.39
N ILE A 64 -0.28 -5.08 -16.96
CA ILE A 64 0.24 -6.37 -17.41
C ILE A 64 -0.40 -6.76 -18.75
N GLU A 65 0.38 -7.28 -19.71
CA GLU A 65 -0.14 -7.67 -21.03
C GLU A 65 -1.17 -8.81 -20.91
N VAL A 66 -0.78 -9.89 -20.24
CA VAL A 66 -1.61 -11.09 -20.04
C VAL A 66 -1.93 -11.21 -18.56
N GLY A 67 -3.21 -11.11 -18.21
CA GLY A 67 -3.68 -11.28 -16.84
C GLY A 67 -3.30 -12.64 -16.29
N ASN A 68 -2.82 -12.66 -15.05
CA ASN A 68 -2.36 -13.86 -14.36
C ASN A 68 -2.46 -13.69 -12.84
N LYS A 69 -2.23 -14.79 -12.13
CA LYS A 69 -2.00 -14.78 -10.69
C LYS A 69 -0.57 -14.33 -10.40
N VAL A 70 -0.43 -13.41 -9.46
CA VAL A 70 0.84 -12.85 -8.98
C VAL A 70 0.90 -12.97 -7.47
N THR A 71 2.11 -12.87 -6.93
CA THR A 71 2.37 -12.77 -5.50
C THR A 71 2.62 -11.30 -5.15
N PHE A 72 1.87 -10.80 -4.18
CA PHE A 72 2.18 -9.53 -3.53
C PHE A 72 3.02 -9.82 -2.29
N GLU A 73 4.22 -9.25 -2.23
CA GLU A 73 5.09 -9.28 -1.06
C GLU A 73 5.02 -7.92 -0.36
N ILE A 74 4.46 -7.92 0.84
CA ILE A 74 3.92 -6.72 1.48
C ILE A 74 4.70 -6.44 2.76
N GLY A 75 5.21 -5.22 2.87
CA GLY A 75 5.77 -4.66 4.10
C GLY A 75 4.91 -3.52 4.61
N SER A 76 4.79 -3.39 5.94
CA SER A 76 4.00 -2.34 6.57
C SER A 76 4.49 -2.04 7.99
N ASP A 77 4.38 -0.78 8.37
CA ASP A 77 4.58 -0.27 9.73
C ASP A 77 3.53 0.81 9.92
N ASP A 78 2.38 0.60 10.55
CA ASP A 78 1.94 -0.61 11.26
C ASP A 78 1.17 -1.56 10.33
N GLY A 79 -0.17 -1.51 10.35
CA GLY A 79 -1.02 -2.42 9.59
C GLY A 79 -1.28 -1.96 8.16
N VAL A 80 -1.88 -2.85 7.38
CA VAL A 80 -2.10 -2.68 5.95
C VAL A 80 -3.45 -3.24 5.50
N LYS A 81 -4.11 -2.54 4.60
CA LYS A 81 -5.26 -3.03 3.83
C LYS A 81 -5.05 -2.69 2.37
N ILE A 82 -5.16 -3.68 1.48
CA ILE A 82 -4.88 -3.54 0.05
C ILE A 82 -6.11 -3.88 -0.76
N TRP A 83 -6.38 -3.03 -1.74
CA TRP A 83 -7.39 -3.27 -2.77
C TRP A 83 -6.73 -3.36 -4.15
N VAL A 84 -7.21 -4.28 -4.97
CA VAL A 84 -6.95 -4.33 -6.40
C VAL A 84 -8.28 -4.20 -7.12
N ASN A 85 -8.39 -3.22 -8.01
CA ASN A 85 -9.62 -2.95 -8.75
C ASN A 85 -10.87 -2.82 -7.85
N LYS A 86 -10.68 -2.26 -6.64
CA LYS A 86 -11.68 -2.04 -5.56
C LYS A 86 -12.07 -3.28 -4.75
N GLU A 87 -11.54 -4.45 -5.07
CA GLU A 87 -11.70 -5.66 -4.28
C GLU A 87 -10.58 -5.74 -3.23
N ILE A 88 -10.91 -6.07 -1.98
CA ILE A 88 -9.89 -6.29 -0.93
C ILE A 88 -9.16 -7.59 -1.27
N VAL A 89 -7.83 -7.51 -1.39
CA VAL A 89 -6.98 -8.68 -1.66
C VAL A 89 -6.12 -9.07 -0.46
N HIS A 90 -5.86 -8.12 0.45
CA HIS A 90 -5.10 -8.38 1.67
C HIS A 90 -5.49 -7.42 2.79
N GLN A 91 -5.47 -7.88 4.02
CA GLN A 91 -5.66 -7.05 5.21
C GLN A 91 -4.97 -7.65 6.42
N ASN A 92 -4.20 -6.83 7.14
CA ASN A 92 -3.54 -7.21 8.38
C ASN A 92 -3.45 -5.98 9.31
N ASN A 93 -4.22 -5.98 10.41
CA ASN A 93 -4.22 -4.89 11.39
C ASN A 93 -3.37 -5.27 12.60
N GLN A 94 -2.06 -5.12 12.46
CA GLN A 94 -1.09 -5.42 13.52
C GLN A 94 -0.21 -4.20 13.76
N GLU A 95 0.08 -3.93 15.04
CA GLU A 95 1.09 -2.95 15.43
C GLU A 95 2.47 -3.62 15.35
N ARG A 96 3.31 -3.18 14.42
CA ARG A 96 4.58 -3.82 14.07
C ARG A 96 5.48 -2.88 13.29
N GLY A 97 6.79 -3.15 13.35
CA GLY A 97 7.74 -2.51 12.45
C GLY A 97 7.65 -3.03 11.01
N HIS A 98 8.31 -2.32 10.10
CA HIS A 98 8.38 -2.70 8.69
C HIS A 98 9.41 -3.81 8.46
N GLU A 99 8.97 -4.84 7.75
CA GLU A 99 9.83 -5.82 7.09
C GLU A 99 9.25 -6.12 5.70
N GLN A 100 10.08 -6.10 4.65
CA GLN A 100 9.64 -6.42 3.28
C GLN A 100 9.20 -7.88 3.19
N GLY A 101 8.01 -8.13 2.64
CA GLY A 101 7.51 -9.50 2.43
C GLY A 101 7.01 -10.20 3.70
N GLN A 102 6.88 -9.51 4.83
CA GLN A 102 6.35 -10.07 6.08
C GLN A 102 4.90 -10.55 5.97
N ASP A 103 4.13 -10.00 5.02
CA ASP A 103 2.89 -10.60 4.54
C ASP A 103 3.03 -10.97 3.06
N THR A 104 2.32 -12.02 2.64
CA THR A 104 2.15 -12.38 1.24
C THR A 104 0.69 -12.58 0.89
N ALA A 105 0.31 -12.26 -0.35
CA ALA A 105 -1.03 -12.50 -0.87
C ALA A 105 -0.98 -12.96 -2.33
N GLU A 106 -1.77 -13.98 -2.67
CA GLU A 106 -2.03 -14.34 -4.07
C GLU A 106 -3.09 -13.39 -4.63
N VAL A 107 -2.78 -12.74 -5.75
CA VAL A 107 -3.62 -11.71 -6.36
C VAL A 107 -3.82 -12.01 -7.84
N GLU A 108 -5.06 -11.90 -8.31
CA GLU A 108 -5.35 -11.99 -9.75
C GLU A 108 -5.34 -10.59 -10.36
N LEU A 109 -4.44 -10.38 -11.34
CA LEU A 109 -4.41 -9.17 -12.16
C LEU A 109 -5.11 -9.42 -13.49
N ASN A 110 -5.94 -8.45 -13.91
CA ASN A 110 -6.55 -8.47 -15.24
C ASN A 110 -5.51 -8.06 -16.29
N SER A 111 -5.64 -8.54 -17.53
CA SER A 111 -4.95 -7.92 -18.67
C SER A 111 -5.26 -6.43 -18.74
N GLY A 112 -4.22 -5.62 -18.95
CA GLY A 112 -4.30 -4.16 -18.94
C GLY A 112 -4.00 -3.55 -17.57
N TRP A 113 -4.59 -2.38 -17.32
CA TRP A 113 -4.35 -1.60 -16.11
C TRP A 113 -5.17 -2.09 -14.92
N ASN A 114 -4.50 -2.29 -13.78
CA ASN A 114 -5.07 -2.64 -12.50
C ASN A 114 -4.74 -1.55 -11.49
N THR A 115 -5.75 -1.00 -10.81
CA THR A 115 -5.49 -0.02 -9.74
C THR A 115 -5.18 -0.75 -8.45
N VAL A 116 -4.01 -0.48 -7.87
CA VAL A 116 -3.62 -0.91 -6.52
C VAL A 116 -3.77 0.26 -5.56
N LEU A 117 -4.51 0.05 -4.47
CA LEU A 117 -4.66 1.00 -3.37
C LEU A 117 -4.20 0.33 -2.08
N MET A 118 -3.31 0.98 -1.34
CA MET A 118 -2.89 0.55 -0.01
C MET A 118 -3.33 1.59 1.01
N LYS A 119 -3.87 1.12 2.13
CA LYS A 119 -4.11 1.89 3.35
C LYS A 119 -3.12 1.41 4.40
N ILE A 120 -2.34 2.33 4.95
CA ILE A 120 -1.37 2.05 6.00
C ILE A 120 -1.81 2.79 7.26
N ASN A 121 -2.10 2.06 8.34
CA ASN A 121 -2.35 2.67 9.64
C ASN A 121 -1.03 2.90 10.38
N GLN A 122 -1.05 3.92 11.22
CA GLN A 122 0.04 4.31 12.08
C GLN A 122 -0.52 4.50 13.49
N GLY A 123 -0.05 3.68 14.42
CA GLY A 123 -0.17 3.88 15.85
C GLY A 123 0.86 4.90 16.29
N THR A 124 2.08 4.44 16.59
CA THR A 124 3.19 5.28 17.06
C THR A 124 4.54 4.76 16.57
N GLY A 125 5.52 5.65 16.37
CA GLY A 125 6.90 5.26 16.08
C GLY A 125 7.24 5.40 14.60
N GLY A 126 7.77 4.33 13.99
CA GLY A 126 8.02 4.26 12.55
C GLY A 126 6.72 4.33 11.75
N TRP A 127 6.80 4.67 10.47
CA TRP A 127 5.64 4.59 9.57
C TRP A 127 6.12 4.38 8.15
N GLY A 128 5.69 3.30 7.53
CA GLY A 128 5.91 3.11 6.11
C GLY A 128 5.30 1.85 5.56
N ALA A 129 5.60 1.59 4.29
CA ALA A 129 5.09 0.44 3.58
C ALA A 129 5.96 0.10 2.39
N SER A 130 5.76 -1.09 1.87
CA SER A 130 6.35 -1.55 0.63
C SER A 130 5.48 -2.62 -0.01
N LEU A 131 5.62 -2.75 -1.33
CA LEU A 131 4.92 -3.74 -2.12
C LEU A 131 5.82 -4.14 -3.28
N ALA A 132 6.18 -5.42 -3.33
CA ALA A 132 6.78 -6.03 -4.51
C ALA A 132 5.75 -6.96 -5.17
N ILE A 133 5.84 -7.08 -6.50
CA ILE A 133 4.98 -7.94 -7.30
C ILE A 133 5.90 -8.93 -8.01
N SER A 134 5.72 -10.20 -7.68
CA SER A 134 6.45 -11.33 -8.24
C SER A 134 5.46 -12.35 -8.80
N ASP A 135 5.95 -13.32 -9.58
CA ASP A 135 5.11 -14.43 -10.01
C ASP A 135 4.84 -15.41 -8.86
N GLN A 136 4.23 -16.56 -9.18
CA GLN A 136 3.91 -17.59 -8.19
C GLN A 136 5.15 -18.33 -7.66
N GLU A 137 6.30 -18.19 -8.33
CA GLU A 137 7.60 -18.74 -7.94
C GLU A 137 8.47 -17.68 -7.24
N GLN A 138 7.91 -16.49 -6.95
CA GLN A 138 8.59 -15.33 -6.37
C GLN A 138 9.68 -14.74 -7.27
N GLU A 139 9.56 -14.93 -8.59
CA GLU A 139 10.46 -14.36 -9.58
C GLU A 139 9.92 -13.04 -10.13
N LEU A 140 10.83 -12.21 -10.65
CA LEU A 140 10.48 -10.90 -11.21
C LEU A 140 9.60 -11.05 -12.47
N ILE A 141 8.43 -10.41 -12.45
CA ILE A 141 7.57 -10.33 -13.63
C ILE A 141 8.12 -9.26 -14.58
N THR A 142 8.55 -9.70 -15.75
CA THR A 142 8.98 -8.79 -16.83
C THR A 142 7.78 -8.13 -17.51
N GLY A 143 7.94 -6.89 -17.95
CA GLY A 143 6.92 -6.17 -18.72
C GLY A 143 5.82 -5.50 -17.90
N LEU A 144 5.93 -5.44 -16.57
CA LEU A 144 5.04 -4.59 -15.77
C LEU A 144 5.32 -3.11 -16.05
N GLU A 145 4.26 -2.32 -16.21
CA GLU A 145 4.35 -0.85 -16.28
C GLU A 145 3.58 -0.21 -15.12
N TYR A 146 4.02 0.98 -14.68
CA TYR A 146 3.47 1.68 -13.52
C TYR A 146 3.16 3.14 -13.85
N ARG A 147 2.09 3.68 -13.25
CA ARG A 147 1.77 5.12 -13.31
C ARG A 147 1.04 5.66 -12.07
#